data_AF-A0AAD4QEX8-F1
#
_entry.id   AF-A0AAD4QEX8-F1
#
_cell.length_a   1.000
_cell.length_b   1.000
_cell.length_c   1.000
_cell.angle_alpha   90.00
_cell.angle_beta   90.00
_cell.angle_gamma   90.00
#
_symmetry.space_group_name_H-M   'P 1'
#
loop_
_entity.id
_entity.type
_entity.pdbx_description
1 polymer ?
#
loop_
_entity_poly.entity_id
_entity_poly.type
_entity_poly.pdbx_seq_one_letter_code
_entity_poly.pdbx_strand_id
1 'polypeptide(L)'
;MPKRLRLKRTPAEQAEHDLRKARRATKKATSKQRGVRGTDLDSASKHSGGLDAEFDFTSPDPGPSTSHYGAGATAEDERFQQNAARLNEYAHVPRRWRGVGPREYNLDSTGGQDDDPRFMNDDEYAEWVRVGIWWKRNAEAYRQEQHRKAAQAAAWIEAARVLKAEDDARRRKREDRERKRQMDARDTYDRRWVELLNSKSVDLGFGDVPWPVRGKVEIAQLTTEAISAFLFPSGSGVERGRTRKEVLREAMLRFHPDKFEGRDRDPVREGANAVARAVMGLITLDSGIVPP
;
A
#
# COMPACT_ATOMS: atom_id res chain seq x y z
N MET A 1 -40.82 48.40 -10.50
CA MET A 1 -39.57 48.12 -9.78
C MET A 1 -38.47 47.79 -10.80
N PRO A 2 -37.52 48.69 -11.08
CA PRO A 2 -36.48 48.44 -12.08
C PRO A 2 -35.53 47.32 -11.64
N LYS A 3 -35.24 46.38 -12.55
CA LYS A 3 -34.32 45.26 -12.31
C LYS A 3 -32.89 45.79 -12.29
N ARG A 4 -32.17 45.60 -11.18
CA ARG A 4 -30.77 46.05 -11.04
C ARG A 4 -29.88 45.35 -12.06
N LEU A 5 -29.20 46.13 -12.90
CA LEU A 5 -28.23 45.65 -13.88
C LEU A 5 -27.07 44.95 -13.15
N ARG A 6 -26.87 43.66 -13.42
CA ARG A 6 -25.71 42.93 -12.88
C ARG A 6 -24.52 43.18 -13.80
N LEU A 7 -23.66 44.12 -13.41
CA LEU A 7 -22.36 44.29 -14.03
C LEU A 7 -21.56 42.99 -13.89
N LYS A 8 -21.00 42.51 -15.01
CA LYS A 8 -20.12 41.33 -14.99
C LYS A 8 -18.85 41.71 -14.22
N ARG A 9 -18.39 40.80 -13.36
CA ARG A 9 -17.12 40.98 -12.63
C ARG A 9 -15.96 41.08 -13.62
N THR A 10 -15.00 41.92 -13.30
CA THR A 10 -13.76 41.98 -14.08
C THR A 10 -12.96 40.67 -13.92
N PRO A 11 -12.10 40.29 -14.89
CA PRO A 11 -11.27 39.09 -14.77
C PRO A 11 -10.42 39.06 -13.49
N ALA A 12 -9.93 40.23 -13.04
CA ALA A 12 -9.18 40.38 -11.80
C ALA A 12 -10.04 40.07 -10.55
N GLU A 13 -11.26 40.60 -10.48
CA GLU A 13 -12.19 40.31 -9.38
C GLU A 13 -12.62 38.84 -9.35
N GLN A 14 -12.74 38.19 -10.51
CA GLN A 14 -13.07 36.77 -10.58
C GLN A 14 -11.92 35.91 -10.02
N ALA A 15 -10.67 36.22 -10.37
CA ALA A 15 -9.49 35.53 -9.83
C ALA A 15 -9.38 35.68 -8.30
N GLU A 16 -9.61 36.89 -7.76
CA GLU A 16 -9.59 37.12 -6.32
C GLU A 16 -10.73 36.34 -5.60
N HIS A 17 -11.92 36.34 -6.19
CA HIS A 17 -13.05 35.59 -5.68
C HIS A 17 -12.76 34.08 -5.63
N ASP A 18 -12.12 33.54 -6.65
CA ASP A 18 -11.77 32.12 -6.73
C ASP A 18 -10.66 31.74 -5.75
N LEU A 19 -9.66 32.61 -5.54
CA LEU A 19 -8.67 32.46 -4.46
C LEU A 19 -9.33 32.47 -3.07
N ARG A 20 -10.29 33.37 -2.84
CA ARG A 20 -11.04 33.44 -1.58
C ARG A 20 -11.91 32.20 -1.37
N LYS A 21 -12.51 31.67 -2.43
CA LYS A 21 -13.30 30.42 -2.40
C LYS A 21 -12.41 29.21 -2.13
N ALA A 22 -11.24 29.13 -2.76
CA ALA A 22 -10.25 28.08 -2.52
C ALA A 22 -9.75 28.10 -1.06
N ARG A 23 -9.41 29.27 -0.51
CA ARG A 23 -9.03 29.43 0.91
C ARG A 23 -10.13 29.00 1.89
N ARG A 24 -11.40 29.23 1.54
CA ARG A 24 -12.53 28.76 2.35
C ARG A 24 -12.71 27.24 2.26
N ALA A 25 -12.51 26.66 1.08
CA ALA A 25 -12.59 25.22 0.87
C ALA A 25 -11.48 24.47 1.64
N THR A 26 -10.24 24.97 1.60
CA THR A 26 -9.12 24.36 2.34
C THR A 26 -9.34 24.44 3.85
N LYS A 27 -9.79 25.58 4.38
CA LYS A 27 -10.17 25.72 5.80
C LYS A 27 -11.30 24.77 6.22
N LYS A 28 -12.31 24.56 5.36
CA LYS A 28 -13.38 23.59 5.64
C LYS A 28 -12.88 22.15 5.61
N ALA A 29 -11.99 21.80 4.68
CA ALA A 29 -11.41 20.46 4.60
C ALA A 29 -10.54 20.12 5.82
N THR A 30 -9.70 21.06 6.27
CA THR A 30 -8.85 20.86 7.47
C THR A 30 -9.67 20.83 8.75
N SER A 31 -10.72 21.65 8.86
CA SER A 31 -11.65 21.61 9.99
C SER A 31 -12.43 20.30 10.04
N LYS A 32 -12.89 19.76 8.90
CA LYS A 32 -13.59 18.47 8.84
C LYS A 32 -12.69 17.31 9.26
N GLN A 33 -11.41 17.31 8.90
CA GLN A 33 -10.45 16.30 9.36
C GLN A 33 -10.19 16.36 10.88
N ARG A 34 -10.26 17.54 11.50
CA ARG A 34 -10.13 17.69 12.95
C ARG A 34 -11.41 17.29 13.69
N GLY A 35 -12.58 17.58 13.14
CA GLY A 35 -13.87 17.23 13.74
C GLY A 35 -14.13 15.73 13.83
N VAL A 36 -13.65 14.94 12.86
CA VAL A 36 -13.83 13.47 12.84
C VAL A 36 -12.95 12.74 13.87
N ARG A 37 -11.94 13.40 14.45
CA ARG A 37 -11.02 12.76 15.42
C ARG A 37 -11.27 13.15 16.87
N GLY A 38 -12.31 13.94 17.14
CA GLY A 38 -12.55 14.58 18.43
C GLY A 38 -13.85 14.24 19.14
N THR A 39 -14.66 13.29 18.65
CA THR A 39 -16.02 13.04 19.21
C THR A 39 -16.29 11.64 19.76
N ASP A 40 -15.32 10.72 19.76
CA ASP A 40 -15.61 9.32 20.15
C ASP A 40 -15.27 8.96 21.61
N LEU A 41 -15.03 9.93 22.50
CA LEU A 41 -14.63 9.62 23.89
C LEU A 41 -15.59 10.09 25.01
N ASP A 42 -16.72 10.74 24.73
CA ASP A 42 -17.61 11.24 25.80
C ASP A 42 -19.13 11.11 25.52
N SER A 43 -19.56 10.09 24.79
CA SER A 43 -21.00 9.79 24.62
C SER A 43 -21.35 8.37 25.05
N ALA A 44 -20.88 7.99 26.24
CA ALA A 44 -21.33 6.83 26.99
C ALA A 44 -22.37 7.25 28.04
N SER A 45 -23.59 7.63 27.62
CA SER A 45 -24.74 7.62 28.53
C SER A 45 -26.06 7.73 27.78
N LYS A 46 -26.92 6.72 28.00
CA LYS A 46 -28.37 6.74 27.82
C LYS A 46 -28.90 6.78 26.38
N HIS A 47 -29.20 5.59 25.85
CA HIS A 47 -30.54 5.28 25.35
C HIS A 47 -30.70 3.75 25.23
N SER A 48 -31.26 3.16 26.29
CA SER A 48 -31.95 1.87 26.23
C SER A 48 -33.38 2.13 25.73
N GLY A 49 -33.73 1.53 24.61
CA GLY A 49 -35.01 1.62 23.93
C GLY A 49 -34.78 1.07 22.53
N GLY A 50 -34.82 -0.24 22.31
CA GLY A 50 -36.02 -1.04 22.57
C GLY A 50 -36.92 -0.88 21.36
N LEU A 51 -36.52 -1.45 20.23
CA LEU A 51 -37.38 -1.74 19.09
C LEU A 51 -36.84 -3.00 18.41
N ASP A 52 -37.57 -4.08 18.66
CA ASP A 52 -37.56 -5.31 17.91
C ASP A 52 -37.90 -5.00 16.46
N ALA A 53 -36.92 -5.24 15.59
CA ALA A 53 -37.14 -5.38 14.16
C ALA A 53 -36.37 -6.63 13.74
N GLU A 54 -37.09 -7.76 13.78
CA GLU A 54 -36.78 -8.95 12.99
C GLU A 54 -36.63 -8.52 11.53
N PHE A 55 -35.40 -8.25 11.10
CA PHE A 55 -35.05 -8.19 9.69
C PHE A 55 -34.16 -9.40 9.41
N ASP A 56 -34.84 -10.51 9.10
CA ASP A 56 -34.26 -11.75 8.64
C ASP A 56 -33.64 -11.54 7.25
N PHE A 57 -32.43 -10.97 7.24
CA PHE A 57 -31.56 -10.96 6.08
C PHE A 57 -30.72 -12.23 6.13
N THR A 58 -31.31 -13.31 5.63
CA THR A 58 -30.59 -14.50 5.20
C THR A 58 -29.58 -14.09 4.13
N SER A 59 -28.38 -13.71 4.57
CA SER A 59 -27.22 -13.53 3.71
C SER A 59 -26.92 -14.87 3.04
N PRO A 60 -27.00 -15.00 1.71
CA PRO A 60 -26.51 -16.18 1.04
C PRO A 60 -25.01 -16.30 1.30
N ASP A 61 -24.63 -17.47 1.79
CA ASP A 61 -23.28 -17.97 1.97
C ASP A 61 -22.40 -17.60 0.77
N PRO A 62 -21.37 -16.74 0.93
CA PRO A 62 -20.41 -16.51 -0.14
C PRO A 62 -19.54 -17.76 -0.23
N GLY A 63 -19.96 -18.68 -1.09
CA GLY A 63 -19.16 -19.84 -1.47
C GLY A 63 -17.73 -19.45 -1.84
N PRO A 64 -16.79 -20.41 -1.78
CA PRO A 64 -15.36 -20.14 -1.92
C PRO A 64 -15.09 -19.49 -3.28
N SER A 65 -14.92 -18.16 -3.26
CA SER A 65 -14.59 -17.37 -4.43
C SER A 65 -13.17 -17.72 -4.86
N THR A 66 -13.11 -18.72 -5.73
CA THR A 66 -12.03 -19.04 -6.64
C THR A 66 -11.72 -17.81 -7.49
N SER A 67 -10.89 -16.91 -6.95
CA SER A 67 -10.31 -15.79 -7.69
C SER A 67 -8.81 -15.73 -7.39
N HIS A 68 -8.14 -16.85 -7.61
CA HIS A 68 -6.69 -16.92 -7.75
C HIS A 68 -6.29 -16.82 -9.24
N TYR A 69 -6.92 -15.91 -9.99
CA TYR A 69 -6.53 -15.56 -11.36
C TYR A 69 -6.18 -14.07 -11.39
N GLY A 70 -4.96 -13.72 -10.99
CA GLY A 70 -4.59 -12.30 -10.93
C GLY A 70 -3.11 -11.98 -10.81
N ALA A 71 -2.22 -12.95 -10.95
CA ALA A 71 -0.78 -12.71 -10.83
C ALA A 71 0.06 -13.36 -11.96
N GLY A 72 -0.58 -13.95 -12.97
CA GLY A 72 0.10 -14.54 -14.14
C GLY A 72 -0.11 -13.77 -15.46
N ALA A 73 -0.91 -12.69 -15.46
CA ALA A 73 -1.37 -12.05 -16.69
C ALA A 73 -0.28 -11.29 -17.47
N THR A 74 0.83 -10.89 -16.84
CA THR A 74 1.86 -10.12 -17.56
C THR A 74 2.76 -10.98 -18.44
N ALA A 75 2.98 -12.25 -18.07
CA ALA A 75 3.86 -13.14 -18.84
C ALA A 75 3.17 -13.75 -20.07
N GLU A 76 1.87 -14.04 -19.97
CA GLU A 76 1.10 -14.56 -21.11
C GLU A 76 0.76 -13.46 -22.13
N ASP A 77 0.55 -12.22 -21.68
CA ASP A 77 0.31 -11.07 -22.56
C ASP A 77 1.53 -10.73 -23.44
N GLU A 78 2.75 -10.85 -22.91
CA GLU A 78 3.98 -10.64 -23.69
C GLU A 78 4.12 -11.69 -24.81
N ARG A 79 3.76 -12.95 -24.53
CA ARG A 79 3.78 -14.03 -25.53
C ARG A 79 2.69 -13.84 -26.58
N PHE A 80 1.52 -13.35 -26.19
CA PHE A 80 0.43 -13.06 -27.13
C PHE A 80 0.79 -11.87 -28.04
N GLN A 81 1.42 -10.83 -27.51
CA GLN A 81 1.93 -9.69 -28.28
C GLN A 81 3.06 -10.10 -29.25
N GLN A 82 3.98 -10.98 -28.82
CA GLN A 82 5.02 -11.53 -29.70
C GLN A 82 4.43 -12.37 -30.83
N ASN A 83 3.43 -13.21 -30.55
CA ASN A 83 2.75 -14.01 -31.58
C ASN A 83 1.93 -13.13 -32.54
N ALA A 84 1.27 -12.09 -32.04
CA ALA A 84 0.54 -11.14 -32.87
C ALA A 84 1.49 -10.33 -33.78
N ALA A 85 2.64 -9.90 -33.27
CA ALA A 85 3.67 -9.22 -34.05
C ALA A 85 4.22 -10.14 -35.16
N ARG A 86 4.49 -11.41 -34.83
CA ARG A 86 5.02 -12.40 -35.78
C ARG A 86 4.01 -12.79 -36.87
N LEU A 87 2.71 -12.84 -36.55
CA LEU A 87 1.66 -13.09 -37.54
C LEU A 87 1.46 -11.88 -38.47
N ASN A 88 1.61 -10.66 -37.98
CA ASN A 88 1.59 -9.46 -38.81
C ASN A 88 2.80 -9.35 -39.74
N GLU A 89 3.95 -9.91 -39.36
CA GLU A 89 5.18 -9.91 -40.19
C GLU A 89 5.02 -10.71 -41.49
N TYR A 90 4.17 -11.74 -41.51
CA TYR A 90 3.86 -12.53 -42.72
C TYR A 90 2.68 -11.99 -43.54
N ALA A 91 1.97 -10.96 -43.05
CA ALA A 91 0.86 -10.33 -43.76
C ALA A 91 1.32 -9.20 -44.69
N HIS A 92 2.41 -9.40 -45.43
CA HIS A 92 2.75 -8.58 -46.58
C HIS A 92 1.79 -8.88 -47.74
N VAL A 93 0.51 -8.56 -47.53
CA VAL A 93 -0.52 -8.60 -48.57
C VAL A 93 -0.17 -7.46 -49.54
N PRO A 94 0.17 -7.78 -50.82
CA PRO A 94 0.50 -6.78 -51.81
C PRO A 94 -0.61 -5.72 -51.91
N ARG A 95 -0.23 -4.46 -52.04
CA ARG A 95 -1.16 -3.30 -52.04
C ARG A 95 -2.37 -3.49 -52.97
N ARG A 96 -2.19 -4.16 -54.12
CA ARG A 96 -3.24 -4.43 -55.10
C ARG A 96 -4.35 -5.40 -54.63
N TRP A 97 -4.12 -6.18 -53.57
CA TRP A 97 -5.06 -7.20 -53.06
C TRP A 97 -5.70 -6.83 -51.73
N ARG A 98 -5.21 -5.76 -51.08
CA ARG A 98 -6.05 -5.02 -50.13
C ARG A 98 -7.06 -4.32 -51.03
N GLY A 99 -8.32 -4.77 -50.99
CA GLY A 99 -9.39 -4.11 -51.74
C GLY A 99 -9.31 -2.61 -51.52
N VAL A 100 -9.86 -1.83 -52.46
CA VAL A 100 -10.00 -0.38 -52.37
C VAL A 100 -10.98 -0.05 -51.23
N GLY A 101 -10.59 -0.40 -50.00
CA GLY A 101 -11.22 0.04 -48.79
C GLY A 101 -11.00 1.55 -48.68
N PRO A 102 -11.89 2.26 -48.00
CA PRO A 102 -11.72 3.68 -47.75
C PRO A 102 -10.31 3.87 -47.21
N ARG A 103 -9.49 4.59 -47.99
CA ARG A 103 -8.10 4.91 -47.67
C ARG A 103 -8.14 5.45 -46.23
N GLU A 104 -7.63 4.70 -45.25
CA GLU A 104 -7.38 5.26 -43.93
C GLU A 104 -6.32 6.33 -44.18
N TYR A 105 -6.77 7.57 -44.32
CA TYR A 105 -5.92 8.75 -44.40
C TYR A 105 -5.19 8.82 -43.07
N ASN A 106 -4.06 8.12 -43.00
CA ASN A 106 -3.16 8.18 -41.88
C ASN A 106 -2.55 9.59 -41.94
N LEU A 107 -3.13 10.49 -41.15
CA LEU A 107 -2.87 11.93 -41.10
C LEU A 107 -1.38 12.29 -40.92
N ASP A 108 -0.60 11.38 -40.34
CA ASP A 108 0.85 11.54 -40.16
C ASP A 108 1.68 11.20 -41.41
N SER A 109 1.04 10.64 -42.45
CA SER A 109 1.64 10.35 -43.76
C SER A 109 1.27 11.40 -44.82
N THR A 110 0.84 12.58 -44.40
CA THR A 110 0.55 13.72 -45.30
C THR A 110 1.88 14.34 -45.74
N GLY A 111 2.49 13.79 -46.78
CA GLY A 111 3.85 14.13 -47.22
C GLY A 111 4.64 12.97 -47.84
N GLY A 112 4.05 11.78 -47.94
CA GLY A 112 4.61 10.72 -48.77
C GLY A 112 4.63 11.16 -50.24
N GLN A 113 5.71 10.83 -50.95
CA GLN A 113 5.97 11.15 -52.37
C GLN A 113 4.85 10.77 -53.37
N ASP A 114 3.82 10.03 -52.94
CA ASP A 114 2.68 9.59 -53.75
C ASP A 114 1.54 10.63 -53.81
N ASP A 115 1.61 11.74 -53.07
CA ASP A 115 0.60 12.82 -53.12
C ASP A 115 0.97 13.92 -54.14
N ASP A 116 1.45 13.54 -55.33
CA ASP A 116 1.68 14.50 -56.43
C ASP A 116 0.32 14.93 -57.03
N PRO A 117 -0.06 16.23 -56.93
CA PRO A 117 -1.36 16.73 -57.37
C PRO A 117 -1.68 16.47 -58.85
N ARG A 118 -0.65 16.16 -59.66
CA ARG A 118 -0.78 15.90 -61.11
C ARG A 118 -1.46 14.58 -61.44
N PHE A 119 -1.52 13.65 -60.49
CA PHE A 119 -2.15 12.34 -60.67
C PHE A 119 -3.46 12.18 -59.87
N MET A 120 -3.91 13.24 -59.18
CA MET A 120 -5.20 13.24 -58.47
C MET A 120 -6.34 13.65 -59.40
N ASN A 121 -7.51 13.03 -59.22
CA ASN A 121 -8.72 13.49 -59.91
C ASN A 121 -9.19 14.84 -59.32
N ASP A 122 -9.97 15.62 -60.08
CA ASP A 122 -10.40 16.97 -59.67
C ASP A 122 -11.15 16.98 -58.32
N ASP A 123 -11.94 15.95 -58.03
CA ASP A 123 -12.65 15.80 -56.74
C ASP A 123 -11.68 15.51 -55.58
N GLU A 124 -10.68 14.64 -55.80
CA GLU A 124 -9.64 14.32 -54.82
C GLU A 124 -8.74 15.53 -54.55
N TYR A 125 -8.41 16.28 -55.60
CA TYR A 125 -7.66 17.53 -55.50
C TYR A 125 -8.45 18.58 -54.70
N ALA A 126 -9.76 18.72 -54.95
CA ALA A 126 -10.61 19.64 -54.20
C ALA A 126 -10.67 19.29 -52.71
N GLU A 127 -10.75 18.00 -52.36
CA GLU A 127 -10.67 17.55 -50.97
C GLU A 127 -9.28 17.78 -50.36
N TRP A 128 -8.21 17.49 -51.10
CA TRP A 128 -6.85 17.75 -50.67
C TRP A 128 -6.62 19.23 -50.35
N VAL A 129 -7.12 20.14 -51.20
CA VAL A 129 -7.06 21.58 -50.96
C VAL A 129 -7.89 21.99 -49.73
N ARG A 130 -9.11 21.47 -49.55
CA ARG A 130 -9.93 21.77 -48.36
C ARG A 130 -9.27 21.30 -47.07
N VAL A 131 -8.76 20.07 -47.07
CA VAL A 131 -8.03 19.46 -45.95
C VAL A 131 -6.77 20.27 -45.66
N GLY A 132 -5.99 20.61 -46.69
CA GLY A 132 -4.78 21.44 -46.56
C GLY A 132 -5.05 22.85 -46.00
N ILE A 133 -6.14 23.51 -46.44
CA ILE A 133 -6.56 24.81 -45.90
C ILE A 133 -7.02 24.65 -44.44
N TRP A 134 -7.76 23.60 -44.12
CA TRP A 134 -8.22 23.31 -42.75
C TRP A 134 -7.03 23.07 -41.81
N TRP A 135 -6.02 22.28 -42.21
CA TRP A 135 -4.80 22.09 -41.43
C TRP A 135 -4.05 23.39 -41.21
N LYS A 136 -3.86 24.21 -42.25
CA LYS A 136 -3.19 25.51 -42.11
C LYS A 136 -3.93 26.44 -41.13
N ARG A 137 -5.26 26.42 -41.13
CA ARG A 137 -6.10 27.23 -40.23
C ARG A 137 -6.13 26.69 -38.79
N ASN A 138 -6.06 25.36 -38.61
CA ASN A 138 -6.16 24.71 -37.29
C ASN A 138 -4.81 24.25 -36.72
N ALA A 139 -3.71 24.43 -37.44
CA ALA A 139 -2.38 24.02 -37.00
C ALA A 139 -2.01 24.65 -35.66
N GLU A 140 -2.35 25.92 -35.46
CA GLU A 140 -2.11 26.62 -34.19
C GLU A 140 -3.00 26.07 -33.07
N ALA A 141 -4.28 25.83 -33.33
CA ALA A 141 -5.19 25.22 -32.36
C ALA A 141 -4.71 23.81 -31.95
N TYR A 142 -4.22 23.02 -32.89
CA TYR A 142 -3.66 21.69 -32.62
C TYR A 142 -2.38 21.76 -31.79
N ARG A 143 -1.47 22.70 -32.09
CA ARG A 143 -0.28 22.94 -31.25
C ARG A 143 -0.68 23.35 -29.83
N GLN A 144 -1.65 24.25 -29.69
CA GLN A 144 -2.15 24.65 -28.37
C GLN A 144 -2.79 23.47 -27.62
N GLU A 145 -3.56 22.63 -28.30
CA GLU A 145 -4.14 21.43 -27.70
C GLU A 145 -3.08 20.42 -27.29
N GLN A 146 -2.06 20.19 -28.12
CA GLN A 146 -0.91 19.35 -27.79
C GLN A 146 -0.15 19.91 -26.57
N HIS A 147 0.11 21.22 -26.53
CA HIS A 147 0.71 21.86 -25.35
C HIS A 147 -0.14 21.70 -24.10
N ARG A 148 -1.48 21.82 -24.20
CA ARG A 148 -2.38 21.60 -23.06
C ARG A 148 -2.36 20.16 -22.59
N LYS A 149 -2.40 19.18 -23.50
CA LYS A 149 -2.32 17.76 -23.17
C LYS A 149 -0.97 17.42 -22.55
N ALA A 150 0.12 17.92 -23.11
CA ALA A 150 1.47 17.75 -22.55
C ALA A 150 1.58 18.37 -21.15
N ALA A 151 1.04 19.57 -20.93
CA ALA A 151 1.04 20.22 -19.62
C ALA A 151 0.18 19.44 -18.59
N GLN A 152 -0.99 18.92 -19.00
CA GLN A 152 -1.83 18.09 -18.14
C GLN A 152 -1.16 16.75 -17.81
N ALA A 153 -0.53 16.11 -18.80
CA ALA A 153 0.21 14.87 -18.59
C ALA A 153 1.40 15.09 -17.64
N ALA A 154 2.15 16.18 -17.82
CA ALA A 154 3.25 16.54 -16.91
C ALA A 154 2.73 16.80 -15.48
N ALA A 155 1.63 17.54 -15.33
CA ALA A 155 1.00 17.78 -14.03
C ALA A 155 0.49 16.50 -13.37
N TRP A 156 -0.08 15.56 -14.15
CA TRP A 156 -0.52 14.26 -13.65
C TRP A 156 0.66 13.40 -13.16
N ILE A 157 1.76 13.36 -13.91
CA ILE A 157 2.97 12.65 -13.51
C ILE A 157 3.55 13.25 -12.23
N GLU A 158 3.64 14.57 -12.13
CA GLU A 158 4.10 15.25 -10.92
C GLU A 158 3.20 14.93 -9.71
N ALA A 159 1.88 15.03 -9.87
CA ALA A 159 0.92 14.70 -8.84
C ALA A 159 1.04 13.24 -8.38
N ALA A 160 1.23 12.31 -9.31
CA ALA A 160 1.44 10.90 -9.01
C ALA A 160 2.75 10.67 -8.22
N ARG A 161 3.83 11.38 -8.56
CA ARG A 161 5.09 11.33 -7.80
C ARG A 161 4.94 11.86 -6.39
N VAL A 162 4.24 12.98 -6.22
CA VAL A 162 3.97 13.57 -4.89
C VAL A 162 3.13 12.63 -4.03
N LEU A 163 2.06 12.06 -4.60
CA LEU A 163 1.19 11.12 -3.90
C LEU A 163 1.95 9.86 -3.46
N LYS A 164 2.78 9.30 -4.37
CA LYS A 164 3.62 8.13 -4.06
C LYS A 164 4.63 8.44 -2.95
N ALA A 165 5.28 9.60 -3.00
CA ALA A 165 6.22 10.03 -1.96
C ALA A 165 5.53 10.20 -0.59
N GLU A 166 4.30 10.74 -0.57
CA GLU A 166 3.52 10.88 0.66
C GLU A 166 3.13 9.51 1.25
N ASP A 167 2.70 8.57 0.41
CA ASP A 167 2.35 7.21 0.86
C ASP A 167 3.58 6.45 1.38
N ASP A 168 4.70 6.51 0.67
CA ASP A 168 5.97 5.92 1.10
C ASP A 168 6.44 6.53 2.43
N ALA A 169 6.30 7.85 2.61
CA ALA A 169 6.61 8.51 3.89
C ALA A 169 5.68 8.05 5.02
N ARG A 170 4.39 7.86 4.73
CA ARG A 170 3.43 7.30 5.69
C ARG A 170 3.77 5.86 6.07
N ARG A 171 4.19 5.03 5.11
CA ARG A 171 4.62 3.65 5.34
C ARG A 171 5.87 3.58 6.22
N ARG A 172 6.93 4.32 5.86
CA ARG A 172 8.16 4.41 6.66
C ARG A 172 7.88 4.87 8.09
N LYS A 173 7.02 5.87 8.27
CA LYS A 173 6.63 6.36 9.60
C LYS A 173 5.89 5.31 10.44
N ARG A 174 5.11 4.42 9.81
CA ARG A 174 4.46 3.30 10.51
C ARG A 174 5.49 2.25 10.93
N GLU A 175 6.39 1.88 10.03
CA GLU A 175 7.48 0.92 10.27
C GLU A 175 8.42 1.41 11.39
N ASP A 176 8.81 2.69 11.36
CA ASP A 176 9.66 3.28 12.40
C ASP A 176 8.99 3.28 13.78
N ARG A 177 7.68 3.54 13.84
CA ARG A 177 6.93 3.48 15.10
C ARG A 177 6.87 2.06 15.64
N GLU A 178 6.64 1.08 14.77
CA GLU A 178 6.59 -0.31 15.16
C GLU A 178 7.95 -0.80 15.63
N ARG A 179 9.02 -0.48 14.89
CA ARG A 179 10.40 -0.75 15.29
C ARG A 179 10.72 -0.12 16.65
N LYS A 180 10.32 1.13 16.88
CA LYS A 180 10.51 1.80 18.18
C LYS A 180 9.76 1.09 19.30
N ARG A 181 8.49 0.72 19.09
CA ARG A 181 7.71 -0.05 20.08
C ARG A 181 8.38 -1.38 20.44
N GLN A 182 9.00 -2.03 19.46
CA GLN A 182 9.71 -3.29 19.68
C GLN A 182 10.99 -3.10 20.49
N MET A 183 11.75 -2.03 20.22
CA MET A 183 12.91 -1.66 21.02
C MET A 183 12.50 -1.31 22.45
N ASP A 184 11.49 -0.45 22.63
CA ASP A 184 10.99 -0.04 23.95
C ASP A 184 10.49 -1.26 24.76
N ALA A 185 9.81 -2.22 24.10
CA ALA A 185 9.37 -3.46 24.73
C ALA A 185 10.56 -4.34 25.17
N ARG A 186 11.61 -4.41 24.35
CA ARG A 186 12.83 -5.17 24.67
C ARG A 186 13.62 -4.53 25.81
N ASP A 187 13.75 -3.21 25.81
CA ASP A 187 14.41 -2.48 26.89
C ASP A 187 13.65 -2.64 28.21
N THR A 188 12.32 -2.64 28.17
CA THR A 188 11.48 -2.90 29.35
C THR A 188 11.67 -4.33 29.85
N TYR A 189 11.74 -5.31 28.96
CA TYR A 189 12.04 -6.70 29.29
C TYR A 189 13.42 -6.85 29.96
N ASP A 190 14.47 -6.28 29.38
CA ASP A 190 15.83 -6.40 29.91
C ASP A 190 15.95 -5.68 31.27
N ARG A 191 15.28 -4.52 31.46
CA ARG A 191 15.22 -3.83 32.75
C ARG A 191 14.55 -4.67 33.83
N ARG A 192 13.36 -5.24 33.54
CA ARG A 192 12.65 -6.11 34.50
C ARG A 192 13.45 -7.36 34.81
N TRP A 193 14.18 -7.91 33.84
CA TRP A 193 15.04 -9.06 34.07
C TRP A 193 16.19 -8.74 35.03
N VAL A 194 16.83 -7.57 34.89
CA VAL A 194 17.85 -7.10 35.82
C VAL A 194 17.28 -6.84 37.22
N GLU A 195 16.10 -6.23 37.31
CA GLU A 195 15.39 -6.02 38.57
C GLU A 195 15.08 -7.34 39.27
N LEU A 196 14.57 -8.34 38.54
CA LEU A 196 14.30 -9.68 39.04
C LEU A 196 15.56 -10.34 39.61
N LEU A 197 16.69 -10.28 38.89
CA LEU A 197 17.95 -10.86 39.35
C LEU A 197 18.51 -10.17 40.60
N ASN A 198 18.29 -8.85 40.72
CA ASN A 198 18.72 -8.08 41.88
C ASN A 198 17.76 -8.25 43.07
N SER A 199 16.50 -8.59 42.82
CA SER A 199 15.52 -8.87 43.86
C SER A 199 15.86 -10.19 44.58
N LYS A 200 15.83 -10.13 45.91
CA LYS A 200 15.96 -11.31 46.79
C LYS A 200 14.61 -11.72 47.39
N SER A 201 13.50 -11.33 46.75
CA SER A 201 12.17 -11.72 47.19
C SER A 201 12.03 -13.24 47.16
N VAL A 202 11.41 -13.78 48.22
CA VAL A 202 11.18 -15.22 48.38
C VAL A 202 9.94 -15.67 47.61
N ASP A 203 8.98 -14.76 47.38
CA ASP A 203 7.75 -15.02 46.63
C ASP A 203 7.83 -14.38 45.23
N LEU A 204 8.16 -15.17 44.22
CA LEU A 204 8.05 -14.76 42.82
C LEU A 204 6.75 -15.31 42.22
N GLY A 205 5.88 -14.42 41.76
CA GLY A 205 4.70 -14.77 41.00
C GLY A 205 5.00 -14.96 39.52
N PHE A 206 4.09 -15.65 38.82
CA PHE A 206 4.18 -15.83 37.36
C PHE A 206 4.21 -14.48 36.61
N GLY A 207 3.55 -13.45 37.11
CA GLY A 207 3.55 -12.11 36.50
C GLY A 207 4.82 -11.29 36.72
N ASP A 208 5.66 -11.68 37.69
CA ASP A 208 6.88 -10.95 38.03
C ASP A 208 8.04 -11.32 37.09
N VAL A 209 7.99 -12.52 36.52
CA VAL A 209 8.97 -12.97 35.54
C VAL A 209 8.67 -12.30 34.19
N PRO A 210 9.62 -11.56 33.60
CA PRO A 210 9.40 -10.94 32.30
C PRO A 210 9.60 -12.02 31.23
N TRP A 211 8.50 -12.67 30.84
CA TRP A 211 8.50 -13.70 29.80
C TRP A 211 8.77 -13.10 28.41
N PRO A 212 9.41 -13.84 27.49
CA PRO A 212 9.75 -13.36 26.15
C PRO A 212 8.54 -13.43 25.21
N VAL A 213 7.42 -12.83 25.60
CA VAL A 213 6.16 -12.76 24.84
C VAL A 213 5.58 -11.34 24.97
N ARG A 214 4.88 -10.86 23.93
CA ARG A 214 4.26 -9.53 23.93
C ARG A 214 2.88 -9.59 24.59
N GLY A 215 2.58 -8.67 25.51
CA GLY A 215 1.24 -8.50 26.08
C GLY A 215 1.04 -9.21 27.41
N LYS A 216 -0.20 -9.66 27.67
CA LYS A 216 -0.53 -10.44 28.87
C LYS A 216 -0.01 -11.86 28.70
N VAL A 217 0.70 -12.35 29.72
CA VAL A 217 1.35 -13.66 29.65
C VAL A 217 0.49 -14.69 30.36
N GLU A 218 0.14 -15.74 29.63
CA GLU A 218 -0.42 -16.97 30.15
C GLU A 218 0.46 -18.12 29.65
N ILE A 219 0.48 -19.25 30.36
CA ILE A 219 1.32 -20.41 30.02
C ILE A 219 1.02 -20.90 28.59
N ALA A 220 -0.24 -20.88 28.18
CA ALA A 220 -0.67 -21.26 26.82
C ALA A 220 -0.12 -20.34 25.71
N GLN A 221 0.26 -19.10 26.04
CA GLN A 221 0.81 -18.14 25.08
C GLN A 221 2.33 -18.28 24.89
N LEU A 222 3.00 -19.11 25.69
CA LEU A 222 4.44 -19.40 25.59
C LEU A 222 4.72 -20.38 24.43
N THR A 223 4.26 -20.02 23.23
CA THR A 223 4.46 -20.81 22.01
C THR A 223 5.81 -20.52 21.38
N THR A 224 6.33 -21.48 20.61
CA THR A 224 7.56 -21.34 19.83
C THR A 224 7.53 -20.12 18.91
N GLU A 225 6.38 -19.87 18.29
CA GLU A 225 6.18 -18.73 17.39
C GLU A 225 6.25 -17.40 18.15
N ALA A 226 5.51 -17.26 19.26
CA ALA A 226 5.49 -16.04 20.06
C ALA A 226 6.89 -15.70 20.62
N ILE A 227 7.60 -16.71 21.13
CA ILE A 227 8.96 -16.57 21.65
C ILE A 227 9.93 -16.21 20.52
N SER A 228 9.81 -16.86 19.35
CA SER A 228 10.66 -16.54 18.20
C SER A 228 10.43 -15.12 17.68
N ALA A 229 9.17 -14.66 17.62
CA ALA A 229 8.81 -13.31 17.18
C ALA A 229 9.27 -12.23 18.16
N PHE A 230 9.39 -12.56 19.45
CA PHE A 230 9.96 -11.68 20.47
C PHE A 230 11.49 -11.62 20.39
N LEU A 231 12.16 -12.78 20.32
CA LEU A 231 13.63 -12.86 20.28
C LEU A 231 14.21 -12.39 18.94
N PHE A 232 13.51 -12.64 17.84
CA PHE A 232 13.90 -12.33 16.46
C PHE A 232 12.81 -11.50 15.76
N PRO A 233 12.73 -10.19 16.03
CA PRO A 233 11.86 -9.30 15.27
C PRO A 233 12.09 -9.45 13.76
N SER A 234 11.02 -9.65 12.99
CA SER A 234 11.08 -9.79 11.54
C SER A 234 11.80 -8.58 10.92
N GLY A 235 12.98 -8.80 10.32
CA GLY A 235 13.80 -7.74 9.73
C GLY A 235 14.91 -7.19 10.62
N SER A 236 14.98 -7.57 11.91
CA SER A 236 16.20 -7.36 12.68
C SER A 236 17.18 -8.48 12.33
N GLY A 237 17.89 -8.31 11.21
CA GLY A 237 18.99 -9.19 10.82
C GLY A 237 20.12 -9.06 11.84
N VAL A 238 19.97 -9.67 13.02
CA VAL A 238 21.06 -9.90 13.97
C VAL A 238 21.78 -8.58 14.33
N GLU A 239 21.03 -7.60 14.85
CA GLU A 239 21.46 -6.20 15.03
C GLU A 239 22.73 -5.95 15.87
N ARG A 240 23.40 -6.96 16.43
CA ARG A 240 24.63 -6.77 17.23
C ARG A 240 25.71 -7.83 16.99
N GLY A 241 25.72 -8.46 15.80
CA GLY A 241 26.72 -9.49 15.47
C GLY A 241 26.61 -10.80 16.27
N ARG A 242 25.57 -10.94 17.11
CA ARG A 242 25.29 -12.17 17.86
C ARG A 242 24.54 -13.18 17.00
N THR A 243 25.11 -14.35 16.79
CA THR A 243 24.44 -15.38 15.99
C THR A 243 23.08 -15.76 16.60
N ARG A 244 22.12 -16.18 15.76
CA ARG A 244 20.79 -16.65 16.23
C ARG A 244 20.92 -17.70 17.34
N LYS A 245 21.89 -18.61 17.18
CA LYS A 245 22.27 -19.64 18.14
C LYS A 245 22.75 -19.08 19.48
N GLU A 246 23.50 -17.99 19.50
CA GLU A 246 23.93 -17.34 20.75
C GLU A 246 22.74 -16.75 21.51
N VAL A 247 21.83 -16.07 20.81
CA VAL A 247 20.62 -15.51 21.43
C VAL A 247 19.74 -16.61 22.02
N LEU A 248 19.58 -17.74 21.30
CA LEU A 248 18.84 -18.90 21.81
C LEU A 248 19.52 -19.52 23.03
N ARG A 249 20.85 -19.70 23.01
CA ARG A 249 21.60 -20.21 24.16
C ARG A 249 21.49 -19.29 25.37
N GLU A 250 21.58 -17.98 25.16
CA GLU A 250 21.41 -16.99 26.21
C GLU A 250 19.99 -17.05 26.81
N ALA A 251 18.97 -17.17 25.97
CA ALA A 251 17.58 -17.36 26.43
C ALA A 251 17.43 -18.67 27.21
N MET A 252 18.01 -19.78 26.74
CA MET A 252 17.97 -21.07 27.44
C MET A 252 18.64 -21.00 28.81
N LEU A 253 19.78 -20.31 28.91
CA LEU A 253 20.47 -20.10 30.19
C LEU A 253 19.68 -19.17 31.12
N ARG A 254 18.99 -18.16 30.59
CA ARG A 254 18.14 -17.24 31.37
C ARG A 254 16.93 -17.97 31.94
N PHE A 255 16.27 -18.82 31.17
CA PHE A 255 15.04 -19.53 31.55
C PHE A 255 15.28 -20.98 32.02
N HIS A 256 16.49 -21.30 32.48
CA HIS A 256 16.76 -22.62 33.02
C HIS A 256 15.96 -22.84 34.32
N PRO A 257 15.24 -23.97 34.49
CA PRO A 257 14.38 -24.19 35.66
C PRO A 257 15.15 -24.10 36.99
N ASP A 258 16.41 -24.56 37.02
CA ASP A 258 17.32 -24.46 38.17
C ASP A 258 17.46 -23.03 38.73
N LYS A 259 17.40 -21.99 37.90
CA LYS A 259 17.52 -20.60 38.37
C LYS A 259 16.34 -20.15 39.25
N PHE A 260 15.25 -20.90 39.19
CA PHE A 260 14.05 -20.65 39.94
C PHE A 260 13.87 -21.64 41.10
N GLU A 261 14.74 -22.65 41.22
CA GLU A 261 14.75 -23.57 42.35
C GLU A 261 15.04 -22.82 43.67
N GLY A 262 14.14 -22.97 44.64
CA GLY A 262 14.23 -22.30 45.94
C GLY A 262 13.42 -21.01 46.09
N ARG A 263 12.81 -20.48 45.02
CA ARG A 263 11.91 -19.32 45.08
C ARG A 263 10.51 -19.58 44.51
N ASP A 264 10.28 -20.80 44.03
CA ASP A 264 9.23 -21.05 43.04
C ASP A 264 7.90 -21.53 43.59
N ARG A 265 6.85 -21.03 42.93
CA ARG A 265 5.54 -21.66 42.85
C ARG A 265 5.48 -22.45 41.54
N ASP A 266 4.74 -23.57 41.54
CA ASP A 266 4.61 -24.46 40.37
C ASP A 266 4.36 -23.76 39.01
N PRO A 267 3.59 -22.65 38.92
CA PRO A 267 3.35 -21.98 37.65
C PRO A 267 4.61 -21.34 37.02
N VAL A 268 5.54 -20.83 37.83
CA VAL A 268 6.78 -20.20 37.32
C VAL A 268 7.68 -21.27 36.70
N ARG A 269 7.85 -22.38 37.42
CA ARG A 269 8.59 -23.56 36.93
C ARG A 269 7.99 -24.10 35.63
N GLU A 270 6.66 -24.20 35.55
CA GLU A 270 5.98 -24.64 34.33
C GLU A 270 6.24 -23.69 33.16
N GLY A 271 6.14 -22.37 33.40
CA GLY A 271 6.47 -21.34 32.40
C GLY A 271 7.92 -21.40 31.93
N ALA A 272 8.88 -21.52 32.85
CA ALA A 272 10.31 -21.64 32.52
C ALA A 272 10.56 -22.90 31.67
N ASN A 273 9.95 -24.02 32.04
CA ASN A 273 10.01 -25.26 31.27
C ASN A 273 9.36 -25.14 29.88
N ALA A 274 8.27 -24.39 29.75
CA ALA A 274 7.64 -24.12 28.46
C ALA A 274 8.56 -23.31 27.54
N VAL A 275 9.16 -22.22 28.06
CA VAL A 275 10.12 -21.40 27.31
C VAL A 275 11.36 -22.21 26.93
N ALA A 276 11.94 -22.98 27.86
CA ALA A 276 13.12 -23.79 27.60
C ALA A 276 12.87 -24.82 26.48
N ARG A 277 11.72 -25.51 26.51
CA ARG A 277 11.29 -26.45 25.44
C ARG A 277 11.14 -25.75 24.10
N ALA A 278 10.47 -24.60 24.07
CA ALA A 278 10.28 -23.82 22.84
C ALA A 278 11.63 -23.34 22.25
N VAL A 279 12.52 -22.83 23.09
CA VAL A 279 13.87 -22.39 22.68
C VAL A 279 14.70 -23.56 22.17
N MET A 280 14.63 -24.74 22.81
CA MET A 280 15.31 -25.95 22.34
C MET A 280 14.76 -26.42 20.98
N GLY A 281 13.44 -26.32 20.78
CA GLY A 281 12.81 -26.52 19.47
C GLY A 281 13.36 -25.58 18.40
N LEU A 282 13.59 -24.30 18.72
CA LEU A 282 14.20 -23.36 17.78
C LEU A 282 15.67 -23.69 17.48
N ILE A 283 16.45 -24.14 18.46
CA ILE A 283 17.86 -24.51 18.25
C ILE A 283 17.97 -25.73 17.33
N THR A 284 17.10 -26.73 17.54
CA THR A 284 17.07 -27.95 16.71
C THR A 284 16.67 -27.62 15.28
N LEU A 285 15.62 -26.82 15.08
CA LEU A 285 15.21 -26.34 13.75
C LEU A 285 16.33 -25.57 13.02
N ASP A 286 17.06 -24.69 13.71
CA ASP A 286 18.13 -23.89 13.10
C ASP A 286 19.38 -24.71 12.74
N SER A 287 19.60 -25.84 13.44
CA SER A 287 20.70 -26.76 13.15
C SER A 287 20.47 -27.65 11.93
N GLY A 288 19.26 -27.66 11.35
CA GLY A 288 18.91 -28.56 10.24
C GLY A 288 18.95 -30.04 10.61
N ILE A 289 19.13 -30.37 11.89
CA ILE A 289 19.04 -31.72 12.40
C ILE A 289 17.55 -32.02 12.52
N VAL A 290 16.99 -32.60 11.46
CA VAL A 290 15.64 -33.17 11.49
C VAL A 290 15.67 -34.29 12.54
N PRO A 291 14.87 -34.19 13.62
CA PRO A 291 14.81 -35.26 14.60
C PRO A 291 14.29 -36.54 13.90
N PRO A 292 14.87 -37.71 14.23
CA PRO A 292 14.44 -38.98 13.65
C PRO A 292 12.99 -39.34 14.00
#